data_AF-A0A6M5JJD7-F1
#
_entry.id   AF-A0A6M5JJD7-F1
#
_cell.length_a   1.000
_cell.length_b   1.000
_cell.length_c   1.000
_cell.angle_alpha   90.00
_cell.angle_beta   90.00
_cell.angle_gamma   90.00
#
_symmetry.space_group_name_H-M   'P 1'
#
loop_
_entity.id
_entity.type
_entity.pdbx_description
1 polymer ?
#
loop_
_entity_poly.entity_id
_entity_poly.type
_entity_poly.pdbx_seq_one_letter_code
_entity_poly.pdbx_strand_id
1 'polypeptide(L)' 'MPQLGLGVYQTPPAETETIVRAALDAGYRYVDTAMFYRNEEGVGAAVRDCPDWV' A
#
# COMPACT_ATOMS: atom_id res chain seq x y z
N MET A 1 14.85 5.45 6.25
CA MET A 1 13.62 5.23 5.47
C MET A 1 13.98 4.92 4.02
N PRO A 2 13.20 4.10 3.31
CA PRO A 2 13.37 3.89 1.87
C PRO A 2 13.31 5.21 1.11
N GLN A 3 14.13 5.35 0.07
CA GLN A 3 14.16 6.56 -0.77
C GLN A 3 12.99 6.61 -1.78
N LEU A 4 12.36 5.48 -2.03
CA LEU A 4 11.23 5.32 -2.94
C LEU A 4 10.05 4.68 -2.19
N GLY A 5 8.85 5.19 -2.42
CA GLY A 5 7.61 4.65 -1.87
C GLY A 5 6.41 4.89 -2.76
N LEU A 6 5.34 4.16 -2.48
CA LEU A 6 4.04 4.31 -3.13
C LEU A 6 3.14 5.19 -2.26
N GLY A 7 2.67 6.32 -2.79
CA GLY A 7 1.58 7.08 -2.17
C GLY A 7 0.22 6.65 -2.69
N VAL A 8 -0.76 6.44 -1.81
CA VAL A 8 -2.14 6.06 -2.18
C VAL A 8 -3.14 7.22 -2.12
N TYR A 9 -2.65 8.45 -2.34
CA TYR A 9 -3.49 9.64 -2.38
C TYR A 9 -4.45 9.59 -3.58
N GLN A 10 -5.74 9.85 -3.33
CA GLN A 10 -6.83 9.76 -4.31
C GLN A 10 -7.04 8.37 -4.94
N THR A 11 -6.37 7.33 -4.45
CA THR A 11 -6.65 5.96 -4.86
C THR A 11 -8.00 5.51 -4.31
N PRO A 12 -8.94 5.03 -5.15
CA PRO A 12 -10.21 4.51 -4.68
C PRO A 12 -10.01 3.38 -3.66
N PRO A 13 -10.79 3.35 -2.54
CA PRO A 13 -10.62 2.30 -1.53
C PRO A 13 -10.73 0.88 -2.08
N ALA A 14 -11.63 0.66 -3.05
CA ALA A 14 -11.84 -0.63 -3.71
C ALA A 14 -10.64 -1.13 -4.55
N GLU A 15 -9.72 -0.23 -4.94
CA GLU A 15 -8.56 -0.56 -5.77
C GLU A 15 -7.25 -0.59 -4.96
N THR A 16 -7.30 -0.07 -3.72
CA THR A 16 -6.08 0.19 -2.94
C THR A 16 -5.31 -1.08 -2.62
N GLU A 17 -6.00 -2.17 -2.27
CA GLU A 17 -5.35 -3.45 -2.00
C GLU A 17 -4.58 -3.96 -3.23
N THR A 18 -5.22 -3.98 -4.40
CA THR A 18 -4.61 -4.44 -5.65
C THR A 18 -3.38 -3.61 -6.03
N ILE A 19 -3.47 -2.28 -5.91
CA ILE A 19 -2.37 -1.36 -6.26
C ILE A 19 -1.22 -1.53 -5.30
N VAL A 20 -1.49 -1.60 -3.99
CA VAL A 20 -0.45 -1.80 -2.99
C VAL A 20 0.23 -3.15 -3.21
N ARG A 21 -0.53 -4.23 -3.43
CA ARG A 21 0.01 -5.56 -3.70
C ARG A 21 0.94 -5.57 -4.90
N ALA A 22 0.54 -4.95 -6.01
CA ALA A 22 1.38 -4.82 -7.20
C ALA A 22 2.69 -4.06 -6.91
N ALA A 23 2.66 -3.04 -6.05
CA ALA A 23 3.88 -2.36 -5.62
C ALA A 23 4.76 -3.24 -4.72
N LEU A 24 4.16 -4.02 -3.81
CA LEU A 24 4.90 -4.97 -2.98
C LEU A 24 5.63 -6.03 -3.82
N ASP A 25 4.93 -6.57 -4.82
CA ASP A 25 5.45 -7.54 -5.80
C ASP A 25 6.57 -6.92 -6.66
N ALA A 26 6.47 -5.62 -6.97
CA ALA A 26 7.51 -4.86 -7.67
C ALA A 26 8.71 -4.48 -6.78
N GLY A 27 8.67 -4.81 -5.48
CA GLY A 27 9.76 -4.57 -4.53
C GLY A 27 9.66 -3.27 -3.72
N TYR A 28 8.54 -2.55 -3.77
CA TYR A 28 8.33 -1.40 -2.89
C TYR A 28 8.25 -1.88 -1.42
N ARG A 29 8.87 -1.11 -0.54
CA ARG A 29 8.90 -1.36 0.93
C ARG A 29 8.46 -0.16 1.75
N TYR A 30 7.86 0.83 1.09
CA TYR A 30 7.29 2.00 1.74
C TYR A 30 5.97 2.36 1.05
N VAL A 31 4.90 2.39 1.84
CA VAL A 31 3.55 2.77 1.41
C VAL A 31 3.10 3.93 2.30
N ASP A 32 2.72 5.04 1.67
CA ASP A 32 2.28 6.26 2.32
C ASP A 32 0.75 6.40 2.16
N THR A 33 0.05 6.46 3.29
CA THR A 33 -1.40 6.63 3.37
C THR A 33 -1.75 7.64 4.48
N ALA A 34 -3.01 8.06 4.52
CA ALA A 34 -3.55 8.90 5.57
C ALA A 34 -5.01 8.55 5.83
N MET A 35 -5.46 8.68 7.08
CA MET A 35 -6.86 8.51 7.51
C MET A 35 -7.87 9.24 6.61
N PHE A 36 -7.53 10.43 6.10
CA PHE A 36 -8.43 11.20 5.23
C PHE A 36 -8.70 10.51 3.88
N TYR A 37 -7.81 9.63 3.43
CA TYR A 37 -7.93 8.92 2.16
C TYR A 37 -8.93 7.75 2.25
N ARG A 38 -9.24 7.30 3.48
CA ARG A 38 -10.22 6.23 3.77
C ARG A 38 -9.93 4.93 3.03
N ASN A 39 -8.65 4.61 2.84
CA ASN A 39 -8.20 3.43 2.11
C ASN A 39 -7.15 2.58 2.87
N GLU A 40 -6.96 2.86 4.16
CA GLU A 40 -6.02 2.15 5.04
C GLU A 40 -6.35 0.66 5.20
N GLU A 41 -7.63 0.28 5.11
CA GLU A 41 -8.04 -1.13 5.14
C GLU A 41 -7.42 -1.94 3.98
N GLY A 42 -7.43 -1.38 2.77
CA GLY A 42 -6.82 -2.01 1.60
C GLY A 42 -5.29 -2.08 1.69
N VAL A 43 -4.66 -1.03 2.24
CA VAL A 43 -3.22 -1.06 2.54
C VAL A 43 -2.89 -2.18 3.53
N GLY A 44 -3.66 -2.28 4.62
CA GLY A 44 -3.45 -3.30 5.65
C GLY A 44 -3.70 -4.72 5.15
N ALA A 45 -4.68 -4.92 4.25
CA ALA A 45 -4.93 -6.21 3.62
C ALA A 45 -3.73 -6.65 2.75
N ALA A 46 -3.27 -5.78 1.86
CA ALA A 46 -2.13 -6.07 0.99
C ALA A 46 -0.83 -6.35 1.76
N VAL A 47 -0.60 -5.61 2.85
CA VAL A 47 0.54 -5.82 3.74
C VAL A 47 0.49 -7.16 4.47
N ARG A 48 -0.68 -7.56 5.00
CA ARG A 48 -0.84 -8.86 5.69
C ARG A 48 -0.60 -10.06 4.78
N ASP A 49 -0.96 -9.93 3.51
CA ASP A 49 -0.79 -10.97 2.51
C ASP A 49 0.63 -11.04 1.94
N CYS A 50 1.50 -10.08 2.27
CA CYS A 50 2.89 -10.06 1.81
C CYS A 50 3.81 -10.75 2.84
N PRO A 51 4.35 -11.94 2.54
CA PRO A 51 5.11 -12.75 3.52
C PRO A 51 6.46 -12.12 3.92
N ASP A 52 7.04 -11.28 3.06
CA ASP A 52 8.36 -10.65 3.27
C ASP A 52 8.25 -9.17 3.63
N TRP A 53 7.08 -8.72 4.09
CA TRP A 53 6.87 -7.36 4.58
C TRP A 53 7.44 -7.23 6.01
N VAL A 54 8.68 -6.76 6.11
CA VAL A 54 9.42 -6.55 7.37
C VAL A 54 9.94 -5.12 7.44
#